data_AF-A0A8T0XFI6-F1
#
_entry.id   AF-A0A8T0XFI6-F1
#
_cell.length_a   1.000
_cell.length_b   1.000
_cell.length_c   1.000
_cell.angle_alpha   90.00
_cell.angle_beta   90.00
_cell.angle_gamma   90.00
#
_symmetry.space_group_name_H-M   'P 1'
#
loop_
_entity.id
_entity.type
_entity.pdbx_description
1 polymer ?
#
loop_
_entity_poly.entity_id
_entity_poly.type
_entity_poly.pdbx_seq_one_letter_code
_entity_poly.pdbx_strand_id
1 'polypeptide(L)'
;MKESMSQDYEDLKKVMTSLWFDLCGRGGCSSSSSAFEHVFVGEIKGQKHGEDEVSGFHNWIQFYLEESNGNVDYQGYIFPRRRGELPDSETQLLTIQFEWHGVLKSVSSTLIGVSPEFEIALYTLCFFARGEDNHVDIGPYSVNIKCYRLGDNKIGSAFPIAEN
;
A
#
# COMPACT_ATOMS: atom_id res chain seq x y z
N MET A 1 -15.53 -10.88 -18.41
CA MET A 1 -14.16 -10.34 -18.51
C MET A 1 -13.98 -9.79 -19.92
N LYS A 2 -14.56 -8.62 -20.22
CA LYS A 2 -14.54 -8.01 -21.56
C LYS A 2 -14.93 -6.52 -21.53
N GLU A 3 -14.46 -5.78 -20.53
CA GLU A 3 -14.27 -4.35 -20.72
C GLU A 3 -12.77 -4.18 -21.01
N SER A 4 -12.46 -4.18 -22.29
CA SER A 4 -11.17 -3.69 -22.77
C SER A 4 -11.03 -2.28 -22.25
N MET A 5 -9.98 -1.99 -21.47
CA MET A 5 -9.53 -0.61 -21.30
C MET A 5 -9.47 0.01 -22.71
N SER A 6 -10.03 1.22 -22.87
CA SER A 6 -9.97 1.93 -24.14
C SER A 6 -8.51 1.97 -24.60
N GLN A 7 -8.26 1.63 -25.87
CA GLN A 7 -6.94 1.72 -26.48
C GLN A 7 -6.47 3.17 -26.66
N ASP A 8 -7.32 4.13 -26.29
CA ASP A 8 -6.98 5.54 -26.22
C ASP A 8 -6.23 5.84 -24.90
N TYR A 9 -5.01 6.35 -25.04
CA TYR A 9 -4.18 6.81 -23.94
C TYR A 9 -4.90 7.84 -23.06
N GLU A 10 -5.69 8.74 -23.66
CA GLU A 10 -6.40 9.77 -22.90
C GLU A 10 -7.51 9.17 -22.03
N ASP A 11 -8.17 8.10 -22.48
CA ASP A 11 -9.17 7.40 -21.69
C ASP A 11 -8.53 6.61 -20.55
N LEU A 12 -7.43 5.90 -20.82
CA LEU A 12 -6.66 5.22 -19.78
C LEU A 12 -6.19 6.22 -18.71
N LYS A 13 -5.64 7.36 -19.14
CA LYS A 13 -5.19 8.42 -18.24
C LYS A 13 -6.32 8.95 -17.37
N LYS A 14 -7.52 9.19 -17.94
CA LYS A 14 -8.70 9.60 -17.16
C LYS A 14 -9.11 8.56 -16.13
N VAL A 15 -9.16 7.28 -16.52
CA VAL A 15 -9.50 6.19 -15.59
C VAL A 15 -8.47 6.09 -14.47
N MET A 16 -7.19 6.09 -14.79
CA MET A 16 -6.11 6.07 -13.80
C MET A 16 -6.17 7.28 -12.87
N THR A 17 -6.39 8.46 -13.43
CA THR A 17 -6.47 9.70 -12.65
C THR A 17 -7.63 9.66 -11.67
N SER A 18 -8.82 9.26 -12.15
CA SER A 18 -10.02 9.14 -11.32
C SER A 18 -9.84 8.06 -10.23
N LEU A 19 -9.28 6.90 -10.60
CA LEU A 19 -9.10 5.78 -9.69
C LEU A 19 -8.17 6.12 -8.52
N TRP A 20 -7.07 6.82 -8.79
CA TRP A 20 -6.03 7.10 -7.80
C TRP A 20 -6.23 8.41 -7.05
N PHE A 21 -6.76 9.45 -7.71
CA PHE A 21 -6.74 10.82 -7.18
C PHE A 21 -8.12 11.41 -6.88
N ASP A 22 -9.22 10.79 -7.31
CA ASP A 22 -10.54 11.29 -6.92
C ASP A 22 -10.77 11.09 -5.41
N LEU A 23 -11.24 12.15 -4.77
CA LEU A 23 -11.51 12.14 -3.34
C LEU A 23 -12.66 11.17 -3.00
N CYS A 24 -12.48 10.39 -1.95
CA CYS A 24 -13.45 9.45 -1.44
C CYS A 24 -14.10 9.96 -0.15
N GLY A 25 -15.37 10.34 -0.21
CA GLY A 25 -16.15 10.55 1.01
C GLY A 25 -16.47 9.21 1.67
N ARG A 26 -15.78 8.84 2.76
CA ARG A 26 -16.21 7.74 3.63
C ARG A 26 -17.39 8.28 4.46
N GLY A 27 -18.60 7.85 4.12
CA GLY A 27 -19.87 8.38 4.64
C GLY A 27 -19.81 9.00 6.04
N GLY A 28 -19.93 10.34 6.08
CA GLY A 28 -20.18 11.11 7.31
C GLY A 28 -18.96 11.76 7.99
N CYS A 29 -17.72 11.47 7.60
CA CYS A 29 -16.54 12.17 8.15
C CYS A 29 -15.94 13.15 7.13
N SER A 30 -15.55 14.33 7.61
CA SER A 30 -15.03 15.48 6.86
C SER A 30 -13.64 15.28 6.22
N SER A 31 -13.08 14.06 6.22
CA SER A 31 -11.80 13.75 5.61
C SER A 31 -12.03 12.97 4.31
N SER A 32 -12.14 13.69 3.20
CA SER A 32 -12.16 13.08 1.87
C SER A 32 -10.72 12.82 1.44
N SER A 33 -10.22 11.59 1.54
CA SER A 33 -8.90 11.20 1.03
C SER A 33 -8.98 10.43 -0.28
N SER A 34 -7.92 10.49 -1.06
CA SER A 34 -7.74 9.73 -2.30
C SER A 34 -7.14 8.35 -2.04
N ALA A 35 -7.25 7.45 -3.02
CA ALA A 35 -6.57 6.15 -2.94
C ALA A 35 -5.04 6.32 -2.89
N PHE A 36 -4.51 7.29 -3.62
CA PHE A 36 -3.08 7.61 -3.62
C PHE A 36 -2.59 8.01 -2.23
N GLU A 37 -3.27 8.96 -1.57
CA GLU A 37 -2.93 9.37 -0.20
C GLU A 37 -2.97 8.18 0.74
N HIS A 38 -4.04 7.39 0.68
CA HIS A 38 -4.17 6.25 1.58
C HIS A 38 -3.10 5.16 1.36
N VAL A 39 -2.77 4.83 0.12
CA VAL A 39 -1.84 3.73 -0.23
C VAL A 39 -0.38 4.17 -0.10
N PHE A 40 -0.02 5.32 -0.65
CA PHE A 40 1.37 5.76 -0.77
C PHE A 40 1.81 6.70 0.35
N VAL A 41 0.96 7.63 0.78
CA VAL A 41 1.31 8.63 1.80
C VAL A 41 1.09 8.07 3.21
N GLY A 42 -0.02 7.37 3.42
CA GLY A 42 -0.46 6.92 4.73
C GLY A 42 -1.20 7.99 5.52
N GLU A 43 -1.93 7.55 6.54
CA GLU A 43 -2.80 8.41 7.34
C GLU A 43 -2.75 7.96 8.80
N ILE A 44 -2.62 8.90 9.74
CA ILE A 44 -2.88 8.64 11.16
C ILE A 44 -4.36 8.85 11.41
N LYS A 45 -5.06 7.80 11.83
CA LYS A 45 -6.48 7.83 12.14
C LYS A 45 -6.69 7.80 13.64
N GLY A 46 -7.36 8.82 14.17
CA GLY A 46 -7.87 8.76 15.54
C GLY A 46 -9.00 7.75 15.65
N GLN A 47 -8.82 6.70 16.46
CA GLN A 47 -9.90 5.76 16.71
C GLN A 47 -10.96 6.34 17.66
N LYS A 48 -12.20 5.85 17.52
CA LYS A 48 -13.30 6.16 18.47
C LYS A 48 -13.03 5.68 19.91
N HIS A 49 -12.03 4.82 20.12
CA HIS A 49 -11.75 4.17 21.41
C HIS A 49 -10.43 4.61 22.07
N GLY A 50 -9.79 5.68 21.57
CA GLY A 50 -8.79 6.44 22.34
C GLY A 50 -7.33 6.29 21.93
N GLU A 51 -7.00 5.47 20.93
CA GLU A 51 -5.64 5.35 20.40
C GLU A 51 -5.60 5.67 18.90
N ASP A 52 -4.53 6.34 18.48
CA ASP A 52 -4.27 6.64 17.08
C ASP A 52 -3.69 5.40 16.38
N GLU A 53 -3.99 5.23 15.10
CA GLU A 53 -3.50 4.10 14.29
C GLU A 53 -2.93 4.61 12.96
N VAL A 54 -1.77 4.09 12.56
CA VAL A 54 -1.20 4.31 11.22
C VAL A 54 -1.88 3.39 10.20
N SER A 55 -2.69 3.98 9.33
CA SER A 55 -3.41 3.31 8.24
C SER A 55 -2.71 3.56 6.91
N GLY A 56 -2.52 2.53 6.08
CA GLY A 56 -1.71 2.65 4.86
C GLY A 56 -0.21 2.71 5.18
N PHE A 57 0.53 3.57 4.50
CA PHE A 57 1.98 3.77 4.71
C PHE A 57 2.81 2.49 4.47
N HIS A 58 2.81 2.00 3.23
CA HIS A 58 3.56 0.80 2.82
C HIS A 58 4.66 1.09 1.78
N ASN A 59 4.74 2.32 1.25
CA ASN A 59 5.69 2.70 0.20
C ASN A 59 7.08 3.03 0.78
N TRP A 60 8.13 2.47 0.19
CA TRP A 60 9.50 2.63 0.69
C TRP A 60 10.06 4.04 0.50
N ILE A 61 9.63 4.77 -0.54
CA ILE A 61 10.07 6.15 -0.76
C ILE A 61 9.49 7.05 0.32
N GLN A 62 8.19 6.90 0.60
CA GLN A 62 7.55 7.61 1.72
C GLN A 62 8.24 7.27 3.05
N PHE A 63 8.57 6.00 3.27
CA PHE A 63 9.28 5.58 4.49
C PHE A 63 10.63 6.29 4.60
N TYR A 64 11.44 6.25 3.54
CA TYR A 64 12.73 6.91 3.48
C TYR A 64 12.62 8.42 3.75
N LEU A 65 11.65 9.10 3.13
CA LEU A 65 11.45 10.54 3.31
C LEU A 65 11.07 10.88 4.75
N GLU A 66 10.12 10.17 5.34
CA GLU A 66 9.67 10.41 6.72
C GLU A 66 10.75 10.04 7.76
N GLU A 67 11.52 8.98 7.52
CA GLU A 67 12.67 8.61 8.36
C GLU A 67 13.76 9.67 8.28
N SER A 68 14.08 10.16 7.07
CA SER A 68 15.07 11.23 6.88
C SER A 68 14.68 12.55 7.54
N ASN A 69 13.38 12.79 7.69
CA ASN A 69 12.82 13.96 8.38
C ASN A 69 12.70 13.77 9.90
N GLY A 70 13.04 12.59 10.43
CA GLY A 70 12.92 12.27 11.86
C GLY A 70 11.48 12.02 12.33
N ASN A 71 10.55 11.79 11.40
CA ASN A 71 9.15 11.50 11.72
C ASN A 71 8.89 10.01 11.91
N VAL A 72 9.74 9.14 11.34
CA VAL A 72 9.69 7.69 11.49
C VAL A 72 10.81 7.20 12.39
N ASP A 73 10.47 6.32 13.34
CA ASP A 73 11.43 5.58 14.16
C ASP A 73 11.33 4.08 13.87
N TYR A 74 12.33 3.55 13.17
CA TYR A 74 12.40 2.14 12.77
C TYR A 74 12.69 1.22 13.96
N GLN A 75 11.79 0.28 14.23
CA GLN A 75 11.87 -0.63 15.38
C GLN A 75 12.44 -2.02 15.03
N GLY A 76 12.64 -2.32 13.75
CA GLY A 76 13.16 -3.60 13.29
C GLY A 76 12.29 -4.27 12.23
N TYR A 77 12.84 -5.34 11.64
CA TYR A 77 12.12 -6.18 10.69
C TYR A 77 11.50 -7.39 11.40
N ILE A 78 10.41 -7.90 10.84
CA ILE A 78 9.64 -9.04 11.33
C ILE A 78 9.92 -10.22 10.41
N PHE A 79 10.41 -11.31 10.99
CA PHE A 79 10.70 -12.52 10.24
C PHE A 79 9.43 -13.27 9.80
N PRO A 80 9.35 -13.72 8.54
CA PRO A 80 8.40 -14.75 8.17
C PRO A 80 8.64 -16.00 9.00
N ARG A 81 7.58 -16.61 9.53
CA ARG A 81 7.68 -17.80 10.43
C ARG A 81 8.38 -19.02 9.80
N ARG A 82 8.66 -19.02 8.49
CA ARG A 82 9.16 -20.17 7.73
C ARG A 82 10.44 -19.94 6.93
N ARG A 83 10.94 -18.70 6.83
CA ARG A 83 12.28 -18.42 6.28
C ARG A 83 13.27 -18.26 7.42
N GLY A 84 14.22 -19.19 7.50
CA GLY A 84 15.39 -19.08 8.38
C GLY A 84 16.48 -18.17 7.83
N GLU A 85 16.24 -17.49 6.70
CA GLU A 85 17.17 -16.58 6.06
C GLU A 85 16.94 -15.16 6.61
N LEU A 86 18.02 -14.58 7.14
CA LEU A 86 18.04 -13.19 7.55
C LEU A 86 17.95 -12.31 6.30
N PRO A 87 17.12 -11.26 6.28
CA PRO A 87 17.16 -10.31 5.19
C PRO A 87 18.56 -9.69 5.10
N ASP A 88 19.08 -9.60 3.89
CA ASP A 88 20.36 -8.97 3.54
C ASP A 88 20.15 -7.65 2.77
N SER A 89 21.23 -7.04 2.29
CA SER A 89 21.17 -5.77 1.55
C SER A 89 20.44 -5.86 0.21
N GLU A 90 20.26 -7.07 -0.33
CA GLU A 90 19.61 -7.30 -1.61
C GLU A 90 18.13 -7.67 -1.46
N THR A 91 17.64 -7.73 -0.22
CA THR A 91 16.26 -8.11 0.06
C THR A 91 15.29 -6.98 -0.33
N GLN A 92 14.43 -7.25 -1.32
CA GLN A 92 13.49 -6.26 -1.88
C GLN A 92 12.06 -6.36 -1.34
N LEU A 93 11.79 -7.29 -0.42
CA LEU A 93 10.52 -7.38 0.30
C LEU A 93 10.78 -7.56 1.78
N LEU A 94 10.38 -6.58 2.58
CA LEU A 94 10.58 -6.61 4.03
C LEU A 94 9.25 -6.39 4.74
N THR A 95 9.07 -7.10 5.84
CA THR A 95 8.05 -6.75 6.84
C THR A 95 8.74 -6.01 7.97
N ILE A 96 8.32 -4.79 8.27
CA ILE A 96 8.94 -3.89 9.24
C ILE A 96 7.93 -3.36 10.26
N GLN A 97 8.45 -2.98 11.42
CA GLN A 97 7.74 -2.27 12.47
C GLN A 97 8.38 -0.90 12.65
N PHE A 98 7.56 0.13 12.83
CA PHE A 98 8.05 1.49 13.06
C PHE A 98 7.00 2.34 13.78
N GLU A 99 7.44 3.42 14.41
CA GLU A 99 6.56 4.51 14.85
C GLU A 99 6.56 5.62 13.81
N TRP A 100 5.41 6.25 13.57
CA TRP A 100 5.29 7.45 12.76
C TRP A 100 4.63 8.54 13.58
N HIS A 101 5.33 9.65 13.82
CA HIS A 101 4.92 10.71 14.74
C HIS A 101 4.52 10.18 16.13
N GLY A 102 5.22 9.16 16.64
CA GLY A 102 4.94 8.52 17.93
C GLY A 102 3.75 7.56 17.94
N VAL A 103 3.15 7.27 16.78
CA VAL A 103 2.08 6.28 16.64
C VAL A 103 2.65 4.99 16.06
N LEU A 104 2.47 3.88 16.78
CA LEU A 104 3.03 2.60 16.38
C LEU A 104 2.28 2.00 15.17
N LYS A 105 3.05 1.62 14.14
CA LYS A 105 2.62 0.68 13.11
C LYS A 105 3.28 -0.68 13.36
N SER A 106 2.49 -1.62 13.86
CA SER A 106 3.00 -2.92 14.32
C SER A 106 3.54 -3.80 13.20
N VAL A 107 2.93 -3.75 12.00
CA VAL A 107 3.32 -4.57 10.85
C VAL A 107 3.10 -3.77 9.56
N SER A 108 4.16 -3.65 8.75
CA SER A 108 4.09 -3.10 7.39
C SER A 108 4.96 -3.93 6.47
N SER A 109 4.38 -4.55 5.43
CA SER A 109 5.19 -5.15 4.37
C SER A 109 5.41 -4.13 3.26
N THR A 110 6.64 -3.99 2.82
CA THR A 110 7.11 -2.95 1.91
C THR A 110 7.99 -3.57 0.83
N LEU A 111 7.74 -3.19 -0.42
CA LEU A 111 8.64 -3.49 -1.54
C LEU A 111 9.75 -2.43 -1.57
N ILE A 112 11.00 -2.84 -1.42
CA ILE A 112 12.17 -1.96 -1.33
C ILE A 112 12.83 -1.83 -2.70
N GLY A 113 13.12 -0.59 -3.11
CA GLY A 113 13.83 -0.30 -4.35
C GLY A 113 12.99 -0.40 -5.63
N VAL A 114 11.69 -0.70 -5.51
CA VAL A 114 10.76 -0.68 -6.64
C VAL A 114 10.38 0.75 -7.05
N SER A 115 9.99 0.98 -8.30
CA SER A 115 9.54 2.30 -8.71
C SER A 115 8.05 2.55 -8.37
N PRO A 116 7.62 3.80 -8.15
CA PRO A 116 6.21 4.10 -7.88
C PRO A 116 5.26 3.59 -8.97
N GLU A 117 5.68 3.66 -10.24
CA GLU A 117 4.89 3.17 -11.36
C GLU A 117 4.72 1.65 -11.34
N PHE A 118 5.68 0.89 -10.79
CA PHE A 118 5.54 -0.55 -10.58
C PHE A 118 4.39 -0.84 -9.60
N GLU A 119 4.38 -0.19 -8.44
CA GLU A 119 3.34 -0.36 -7.44
C GLU A 119 1.96 0.12 -7.96
N ILE A 120 1.90 1.29 -8.60
CA ILE A 120 0.67 1.81 -9.20
C ILE A 120 0.12 0.82 -10.23
N ALA A 121 0.96 0.29 -11.12
CA ALA A 121 0.52 -0.68 -12.13
C ALA A 121 0.01 -1.97 -11.50
N LEU A 122 0.75 -2.53 -10.53
CA LEU A 122 0.41 -3.77 -9.86
C LEU A 122 -0.91 -3.66 -9.09
N TYR A 123 -1.06 -2.61 -8.27
CA TYR A 123 -2.27 -2.38 -7.47
C TYR A 123 -3.48 -2.06 -8.35
N THR A 124 -3.30 -1.34 -9.46
CA THR A 124 -4.36 -1.11 -10.45
C THR A 124 -4.82 -2.43 -11.08
N LEU A 125 -3.89 -3.31 -11.47
CA LEU A 125 -4.21 -4.61 -12.03
C LEU A 125 -5.01 -5.47 -11.04
N CYS A 126 -4.56 -5.52 -9.78
CA CYS A 126 -5.26 -6.23 -8.70
C CYS A 126 -6.66 -5.64 -8.44
N PHE A 127 -6.80 -4.32 -8.53
CA PHE A 127 -8.11 -3.66 -8.43
C PHE A 127 -9.06 -4.12 -9.54
N PHE A 128 -8.60 -4.26 -10.79
CA PHE A 128 -9.44 -4.76 -11.89
C PHE A 128 -9.67 -6.28 -11.86
N ALA A 129 -8.79 -7.05 -11.21
CA ALA A 129 -8.94 -8.50 -11.05
C ALA A 129 -10.12 -8.91 -10.16
N ARG A 130 -10.73 -7.97 -9.43
CA ARG A 130 -11.89 -8.16 -8.53
C ARG A 130 -11.66 -9.00 -7.27
N GLY A 131 -10.48 -9.60 -7.08
CA GLY A 131 -10.10 -10.28 -5.84
C GLY A 131 -9.60 -9.32 -4.75
N GLU A 132 -9.83 -9.65 -3.48
CA GLU A 132 -9.12 -9.02 -2.35
C GLU A 132 -7.73 -9.62 -2.17
N ASP A 133 -7.61 -10.94 -2.40
CA ASP A 133 -6.36 -11.69 -2.39
C ASP A 133 -5.86 -11.90 -3.82
N ASN A 134 -4.64 -11.41 -4.10
CA ASN A 134 -4.04 -11.49 -5.43
C ASN A 134 -2.62 -12.06 -5.26
N HIS A 135 -2.50 -13.38 -5.38
CA HIS A 135 -1.26 -14.12 -5.20
C HIS A 135 -0.42 -14.01 -6.47
N VAL A 136 0.78 -13.45 -6.34
CA VAL A 136 1.71 -13.19 -7.46
C VAL A 136 3.15 -13.48 -7.02
N ASP A 137 3.97 -13.92 -7.98
CA ASP A 137 5.41 -14.01 -7.77
C ASP A 137 6.09 -12.76 -8.33
N ILE A 138 6.80 -12.03 -7.47
CA ILE A 138 7.60 -10.85 -7.82
C ILE A 138 9.06 -11.25 -7.68
N GLY A 139 9.68 -11.69 -8.77
CA GLY A 139 11.02 -12.26 -8.73
C GLY A 139 11.07 -13.48 -7.80
N PRO A 140 11.92 -13.50 -6.75
CA PRO A 140 12.01 -14.61 -5.80
C PRO A 140 10.99 -14.55 -4.65
N TYR A 141 10.11 -13.54 -4.64
CA TYR A 141 9.16 -13.31 -3.55
C TYR A 141 7.76 -13.75 -3.98
N SER A 142 7.17 -14.70 -3.25
CA SER A 142 5.74 -14.97 -3.33
C SER A 142 5.01 -13.96 -2.44
N VAL A 143 4.05 -13.25 -3.03
CA VAL A 143 3.39 -12.11 -2.39
C VAL A 143 1.89 -12.18 -2.65
N ASN A 144 1.12 -11.93 -1.60
CA ASN A 144 -0.30 -11.64 -1.75
C ASN A 144 -0.52 -10.14 -1.71
N ILE A 145 -0.93 -9.58 -2.84
CA ILE A 145 -1.34 -8.19 -2.93
C ILE A 145 -2.77 -8.10 -2.42
N LYS A 146 -2.91 -7.58 -1.19
CA LYS A 146 -4.21 -7.23 -0.63
C LYS A 146 -4.73 -6.02 -1.38
N CYS A 147 -5.95 -6.11 -1.88
CA CYS A 147 -6.62 -5.00 -2.58
C CYS A 147 -8.06 -4.86 -2.07
N TYR A 148 -8.26 -3.89 -1.19
CA TYR A 148 -9.57 -3.57 -0.63
C TYR A 148 -10.23 -2.48 -1.46
N ARG A 149 -11.52 -2.64 -1.78
CA ARG A 149 -12.31 -1.64 -2.51
C ARG A 149 -13.16 -0.83 -1.56
N LEU A 150 -13.35 0.45 -1.89
CA LEU A 150 -14.33 1.31 -1.26
C LEU A 150 -15.51 1.50 -2.21
N GLY A 151 -16.61 0.78 -1.95
CA GLY A 151 -17.68 0.62 -2.95
C GLY A 151 -17.19 -0.16 -4.17
N ASP A 152 -17.83 0.04 -5.32
CA ASP A 152 -17.54 -0.76 -6.52
C ASP A 152 -16.37 -0.23 -7.36
N ASN A 153 -16.09 1.08 -7.29
CA ASN A 153 -15.28 1.76 -8.29
C ASN A 153 -14.03 2.47 -7.73
N LYS A 154 -13.70 2.27 -6.45
CA LYS A 154 -12.57 2.97 -5.82
C LYS A 154 -11.65 2.02 -5.07
N ILE A 155 -10.35 2.29 -5.11
CA ILE A 155 -9.36 1.62 -4.27
C ILE A 155 -9.52 2.17 -2.85
N GLY A 156 -9.82 1.28 -1.91
CA GLY A 156 -9.88 1.59 -0.49
C GLY A 156 -8.51 1.46 0.18
N SER A 157 -7.75 0.42 -0.18
CA SER A 157 -6.36 0.19 0.24
C SER A 157 -5.72 -0.89 -0.65
N ALA A 158 -4.42 -0.83 -0.85
CA ALA A 158 -3.66 -1.84 -1.56
C ALA A 158 -2.24 -1.93 -0.99
N PHE A 159 -1.76 -3.15 -0.69
CA PHE A 159 -0.43 -3.36 -0.12
C PHE A 159 0.01 -4.83 -0.24
N PRO A 160 1.31 -5.12 -0.25
CA PRO A 160 1.82 -6.48 -0.31
C PRO A 160 1.74 -7.14 1.07
N ILE A 161 1.63 -8.46 1.09
CA ILE A 161 1.91 -9.31 2.25
C ILE A 161 2.85 -10.39 1.77
N ALA A 162 4.00 -10.53 2.45
CA ALA A 162 4.94 -11.59 2.18
C ALA A 162 4.30 -12.96 2.45
N GLU A 163 4.29 -13.83 1.44
CA GLU A 163 3.83 -15.21 1.58
C GLU A 163 5.02 -16.15 1.67
N ASN A 164 5.17 -16.72 2.86
CA ASN A 164 6.17 -17.75 3.20
C ASN A 164 7.63 -17.30 3.14
#